data_AF-A0A846D3C0-F1
#
_entry.id   AF-A0A846D3C0-F1
#
_cell.length_a   1.000
_cell.length_b   1.000
_cell.length_c   1.000
_cell.angle_alpha   90.00
_cell.angle_beta   90.00
_cell.angle_gamma   90.00
#
_symmetry.space_group_name_H-M   'P 1'
#
loop_
_entity.id
_entity.type
_entity.pdbx_description
1 polymer ?
#
loop_
_entity_poly.entity_id
_entity_poly.type
_entity_poly.pdbx_seq_one_letter_code
_entity_poly.pdbx_strand_id
1 'polypeptide(L)'
;MIVPEPMRAMLIEQLNRLDESEKKVIAYLARNPTPIYIKRLRHSITLDYNSQLISVLQSLERRSLMEKISHSNRTFFTIIPVIRTVINQHEGCLL
;
A
#
# COMPACT_ATOMS: atom_id res chain seq x y z
N MET A 1 15.44 -10.27 1.40
CA MET A 1 14.79 -10.72 2.64
C MET A 1 13.90 -11.90 2.30
N ILE A 2 13.95 -12.98 3.08
CA ILE A 2 13.10 -14.16 2.89
C ILE A 2 11.95 -14.05 3.89
N VAL A 3 10.71 -14.17 3.41
CA VAL A 3 9.51 -14.20 4.26
C VAL A 3 9.11 -15.66 4.44
N PRO A 4 9.04 -16.20 5.67
CA PRO A 4 8.65 -17.59 5.89
C PRO A 4 7.27 -17.90 5.31
N GLU A 5 7.09 -19.09 4.73
CA GLU A 5 5.85 -19.47 4.03
C GLU A 5 4.55 -19.27 4.84
N PRO A 6 4.48 -19.62 6.14
CA PRO A 6 3.27 -19.36 6.93
C PRO A 6 2.91 -17.87 6.99
N MET A 7 3.92 -17.00 7.18
CA MET A 7 3.73 -15.55 7.22
C MET A 7 3.38 -15.01 5.82
N ARG A 8 4.07 -15.51 4.78
CA ARG A 8 3.81 -15.12 3.39
C ARG A 8 2.37 -15.45 2.99
N ALA A 9 1.88 -16.65 3.30
CA ALA A 9 0.50 -17.06 3.03
C ALA A 9 -0.53 -16.17 3.74
N MET A 10 -0.31 -15.87 5.03
CA MET A 10 -1.17 -14.95 5.78
C MET A 10 -1.20 -13.54 5.16
N LEU A 11 -0.04 -13.01 4.76
CA LEU A 11 0.04 -11.69 4.13
C LEU A 11 -0.64 -11.67 2.75
N ILE A 12 -0.50 -12.73 1.95
CA ILE A 12 -1.22 -12.89 0.69
C ILE A 12 -2.73 -12.88 0.92
N GLU A 13 -3.22 -13.59 1.94
CA GLU A 13 -4.64 -13.58 2.29
C GLU A 13 -5.13 -12.17 2.65
N GLN A 14 -4.35 -11.40 3.41
CA GLN A 14 -4.70 -10.01 3.72
C GLN A 14 -4.73 -9.12 2.47
N LEU A 15 -3.79 -9.31 1.54
CA LEU A 15 -3.73 -8.59 0.28
C LEU A 15 -4.90 -8.93 -0.64
N ASN A 16 -5.33 -10.20 -0.67
CA ASN A 16 -6.46 -10.65 -1.50
C ASN A 16 -7.81 -10.09 -1.02
N ARG A 17 -7.91 -9.63 0.25
CA ARG A 17 -9.11 -8.99 0.82
C ARG A 17 -9.20 -7.49 0.52
N LEU A 18 -8.26 -6.94 -0.25
CA LEU A 18 -8.28 -5.54 -0.65
C LEU A 18 -9.23 -5.33 -1.82
N ASP A 19 -9.97 -4.23 -1.80
CA ASP A 19 -10.71 -3.78 -2.98
C ASP A 19 -9.77 -3.21 -4.05
N GLU A 20 -10.29 -2.98 -5.25
CA GLU A 20 -9.48 -2.52 -6.39
C GLU A 20 -8.81 -1.15 -6.15
N SER A 21 -9.43 -0.28 -5.35
CA SER A 21 -8.84 1.02 -5.03
C SER A 21 -7.70 0.89 -4.01
N GLU A 22 -7.88 0.04 -3.00
CA GLU A 22 -6.85 -0.36 -2.04
C GLU A 22 -5.66 -1.01 -2.74
N LYS A 23 -5.91 -1.96 -3.68
CA LYS A 23 -4.86 -2.60 -4.47
C LYS A 23 -4.08 -1.60 -5.31
N LYS A 24 -4.75 -0.66 -6.00
CA LYS A 24 -4.09 0.40 -6.77
C LYS A 24 -3.12 1.22 -5.91
N VAL A 25 -3.55 1.62 -4.71
CA VAL A 25 -2.71 2.41 -3.78
C VAL A 25 -1.54 1.60 -3.25
N ILE A 26 -1.77 0.37 -2.79
CA ILE A 26 -0.70 -0.52 -2.30
C ILE A 26 0.32 -0.81 -3.40
N ALA A 27 -0.14 -1.16 -4.61
CA ALA A 27 0.72 -1.42 -5.76
C ALA A 27 1.59 -0.21 -6.11
N TYR A 28 0.99 0.98 -6.13
CA TYR A 28 1.72 2.22 -6.38
C TYR A 28 2.82 2.44 -5.32
N LEU A 29 2.48 2.34 -4.03
CA LEU A 29 3.46 2.53 -2.96
C LEU A 29 4.54 1.42 -2.96
N ALA A 30 4.21 0.18 -3.34
CA ALA A 30 5.14 -0.94 -3.41
C ALA A 30 6.17 -0.82 -4.54
N ARG A 31 5.83 -0.13 -5.64
CA ARG A 31 6.77 0.21 -6.72
C ARG A 31 7.68 1.39 -6.38
N ASN A 32 7.30 2.21 -5.41
CA ASN A 32 8.07 3.40 -5.01
C ASN A 32 8.93 3.12 -3.76
N PRO A 33 10.27 3.17 -3.85
CA PRO A 33 11.15 2.84 -2.72
C PRO A 33 11.21 3.93 -1.64
N THR A 34 10.73 5.14 -1.93
CA THR A 34 10.76 6.30 -1.02
C THR A 34 9.36 6.67 -0.55
N PRO A 35 9.21 7.22 0.68
CA PRO A 35 7.92 7.71 1.15
C PRO A 35 7.32 8.76 0.21
N ILE A 36 6.05 8.56 -0.14
CA ILE A 36 5.33 9.40 -1.09
C ILE A 36 4.50 10.44 -0.36
N TYR A 37 4.72 11.71 -0.70
CA TYR A 37 3.92 12.81 -0.19
C TYR A 37 2.46 12.72 -0.68
N ILE A 38 1.49 12.98 0.20
CA ILE A 38 0.06 12.88 -0.11
C ILE A 38 -0.38 13.64 -1.37
N LYS A 39 0.16 14.85 -1.62
CA LYS A 39 -0.20 15.62 -2.82
C LYS A 39 0.28 14.94 -4.10
N ARG A 40 1.44 14.28 -4.07
CA ARG A 40 1.93 13.49 -5.21
C ARG A 40 1.07 12.25 -5.42
N LEU A 41 0.69 11.57 -4.32
CA LEU A 41 -0.17 10.40 -4.36
C LEU A 41 -1.51 10.72 -5.05
N ARG A 42 -2.11 11.87 -4.69
CA ARG A 42 -3.37 12.36 -5.28
C ARG A 42 -3.32 12.61 -6.79
N HIS A 43 -2.14 12.92 -7.33
CA HIS A 43 -1.98 13.14 -8.78
C HIS A 43 -1.52 11.89 -9.53
N SER A 44 -1.00 10.88 -8.82
CA SER A 44 -0.37 9.70 -9.44
C SER A 44 -1.31 8.51 -9.54
N ILE A 45 -2.43 8.54 -8.81
CA ILE A 45 -3.39 7.45 -8.74
C ILE A 45 -4.76 7.97 -9.15
N THR A 46 -5.28 7.42 -10.24
CA THR A 46 -6.65 7.66 -10.67
C THR A 46 -7.57 6.69 -9.92
N LEU A 47 -8.38 7.24 -9.03
CA LEU A 47 -9.47 6.54 -8.35
C LEU A 47 -10.80 6.98 -8.96
N ASP A 48 -11.83 6.16 -8.77
CA ASP A 48 -13.14 6.40 -9.37
C ASP A 48 -13.80 7.67 -8.79
N TYR A 49 -13.45 8.01 -7.54
CA TYR A 49 -13.91 9.24 -6.88
C TYR A 49 -12.77 10.02 -6.19
N ASN A 50 -12.78 11.35 -6.29
CA ASN A 50 -11.75 12.23 -5.73
C ASN A 50 -11.60 12.14 -4.20
N SER A 51 -12.69 11.87 -3.47
CA SER A 51 -12.67 11.71 -2.00
C SER A 51 -12.18 10.34 -1.53
N GLN A 52 -12.04 9.37 -2.44
CA GLN A 52 -11.76 7.98 -2.12
C GLN A 52 -10.33 7.75 -1.63
N LEU A 53 -9.38 8.62 -2.00
CA LEU A 53 -7.98 8.41 -1.60
C LEU A 53 -7.80 8.40 -0.07
N ILE A 54 -8.49 9.28 0.64
CA ILE A 54 -8.38 9.36 2.10
C ILE A 54 -8.99 8.13 2.76
N SER A 55 -10.15 7.65 2.29
CA SER A 55 -10.78 6.44 2.84
C SER A 55 -9.93 5.19 2.58
N VAL A 56 -9.34 5.07 1.40
CA VAL A 56 -8.40 4.00 1.06
C VAL A 56 -7.17 4.04 1.97
N LEU A 57 -6.52 5.20 2.11
CA LEU A 57 -5.36 5.35 2.98
C LEU A 57 -5.69 4.99 4.43
N GLN A 58 -6.83 5.45 4.96
CA GLN A 58 -7.27 5.08 6.31
C GLN A 58 -7.54 3.58 6.46
N SER A 59 -8.10 2.94 5.43
CA SER A 59 -8.32 1.49 5.43
C SER A 59 -7.01 0.72 5.49
N LEU A 60 -6.06 1.08 4.63
CA LEU A 60 -4.74 0.46 4.57
C LEU A 60 -3.92 0.68 5.86
N GLU A 61 -4.06 1.85 6.49
CA GLU A 61 -3.47 2.16 7.80
C GLU A 61 -4.04 1.23 8.88
N ARG A 62 -5.37 1.05 8.96
CA ARG A 62 -6.02 0.14 9.92
C ARG A 62 -5.60 -1.32 9.75
N ARG A 63 -5.34 -1.74 8.51
CA ARG A 63 -4.86 -3.10 8.19
C ARG A 63 -3.36 -3.28 8.42
N SER A 64 -2.65 -2.23 8.84
CA SER A 64 -1.18 -2.24 8.99
C SER A 64 -0.46 -2.68 7.71
N LEU A 65 -0.97 -2.26 6.54
CA LEU A 65 -0.38 -2.63 5.24
C LEU A 65 0.58 -1.57 4.67
N MET A 66 0.56 -0.38 5.26
CA MET A 66 1.40 0.75 4.92
C MET A 66 1.77 1.53 6.19
N GLU A 67 2.75 2.42 6.08
CA GLU A 67 3.13 3.35 7.14
C GLU A 67 2.80 4.77 6.72
N LYS A 68 2.30 5.55 7.68
CA LYS A 68 2.10 6.98 7.58
C LYS A 68 3.19 7.70 8.35
N ILE A 69 3.93 8.56 7.66
CA ILE A 69 5.06 9.30 8.22
C ILE A 69 4.69 10.79 8.24
N SER A 70 4.66 11.39 9.42
CA SER A 70 4.41 12.82 9.61
C SER A 70 5.74 13.54 9.86
N HIS A 71 6.10 14.49 8.99
CA HIS A 71 7.32 15.27 9.14
C HIS A 71 7.11 16.72 8.68
N SER A 72 7.42 17.70 9.53
CA SER A 72 7.40 19.13 9.19
C SER A 72 6.13 19.60 8.46
N ASN A 73 4.95 19.31 9.05
CA ASN A 73 3.61 19.58 8.49
C ASN A 73 3.30 18.90 7.15
N ARG A 74 4.03 17.83 6.80
CA ARG A 74 3.79 17.02 5.61
C ARG A 74 3.55 15.57 6.01
N THR A 75 2.63 14.94 5.29
CA THR A 75 2.28 13.53 5.47
C THR A 75 2.76 12.73 4.27
N PHE A 76 3.54 11.70 4.55
CA PHE A 76 4.07 10.77 3.58
C PHE A 76 3.55 9.36 3.85
N PHE A 77 3.53 8.53 2.82
CA PHE A 77 3.08 7.15 2.89
C PHE A 77 4.10 6.22 2.25
N THR A 78 4.35 5.07 2.85
CA THR A 78 5.25 4.03 2.32
C THR A 78 4.71 2.64 2.63
N ILE A 79 5.19 1.61 1.93
CA ILE A 79 4.90 0.21 2.25
C ILE A 79 5.91 -0.34 3.24
N ILE A 80 5.41 -1.12 4.20
CA ILE A 80 6.23 -1.89 5.15
C ILE A 80 7.12 -2.86 4.36
N PRO A 81 8.43 -2.95 4.63
CA PRO A 81 9.37 -3.75 3.82
C PRO A 81 8.97 -5.21 3.60
N VAL A 82 8.38 -5.88 4.60
CA VAL A 82 7.87 -7.26 4.48
C VAL A 82 6.74 -7.39 3.46
N ILE A 83 5.83 -6.43 3.45
CA ILE A 83 4.68 -6.41 2.55
C ILE A 83 5.16 -6.15 1.12
N ARG A 84 6.10 -5.21 0.94
CA ARG A 84 6.74 -4.96 -0.36
C ARG A 84 7.38 -6.22 -0.93
N THR A 85 8.05 -7.00 -0.07
CA THR A 85 8.71 -8.25 -0.48
C THR A 85 7.66 -9.27 -0.95
N VAL A 86 6.57 -9.45 -0.19
CA VAL A 86 5.49 -10.36 -0.57
C VAL A 86 4.82 -9.94 -1.90
N ILE A 87 4.54 -8.65 -2.06
CA ILE A 87 3.97 -8.10 -3.29
C ILE A 87 4.87 -8.38 -4.50
N ASN A 88 6.16 -8.08 -4.39
CA ASN A 88 7.10 -8.26 -5.49
C ASN A 88 7.35 -9.73 -5.83
N GLN A 89 7.10 -10.66 -4.89
CA GLN A 89 7.22 -12.11 -5.08
C GLN A 89 5.91 -12.76 -5.53
N HIS A 90 4.82 -12.00 -5.65
CA HIS A 90 3.49 -12.50 -5.99
C HIS A 90 2.79 -11.53 -6.93
N GLU A 91 3.25 -11.48 -8.19
CA GLU A 91 2.73 -10.56 -9.22
C GLU A 91 1.20 -10.66 -9.43
N GLY A 92 0.58 -11.81 -9.11
CA GLY A 92 -0.86 -12.03 -9.24
C GLY A 92 -1.77 -11.45 -8.14
N CYS A 93 -1.23 -10.84 -7.07
CA CYS A 93 -2.09 -10.29 -6.00
C CYS A 93 -2.58 -8.85 -6.26
N LEU A 94 -1.96 -8.12 -7.19
CA LEU A 94 -2.21 -6.70 -7.43
C LEU A 94 -2.37 -6.34 -8.92
N LEU A 95 -2.58 -7.34 -9.78
CA LEU A 95 -2.91 -7.21 -11.20
C LEU A 95 -4.37 -7.62 -11.42
#